data_AF-A0AAN6JQM3-F1
#
_entry.id   AF-A0AAN6JQM3-F1
#
_cell.length_a   1.000
_cell.length_b   1.000
_cell.length_c   1.000
_cell.angle_alpha   90.00
_cell.angle_beta   90.00
_cell.angle_gamma   90.00
#
_symmetry.space_group_name_H-M   'P 1'
#
loop_
_entity.id
_entity.type
_entity.pdbx_description
1 polymer ?
#
loop_
_entity_poly.entity_id
_entity_poly.type
_entity_poly.pdbx_seq_one_letter_code
_entity_poly.pdbx_strand_id
1 'polypeptide(L)'
;MQSRQVDWQSGIQGVLYSLSSHDMIKSPSHDEISYTLTPEAAQTVSKGSYKARLWNVFPVDSSDGLTIEVFKKSCQSERNWCTSPPRKGPAFALQVEKLETDLTAQMLATGAWKKAPFKKYNFDAEGAVPAQCALHPLLKVREEFRKIFFEMGFSEMPTNRFVESSFWCFDSLFVPQQHAARDMQDTFFIRDPPAARHIPEDYLERVSNVHSTGSYGSTGYRAPFPRTVTEKLVLRTHTTAVSAAMLYKIANQEGGFRPAKLFSIDRVFRNEAVHATHLAEFHQVEGVVADYNITLGDLIGFMQIFFSKMGVTDLRFKPAYDPYTEPSLEIFSYHKVEIGNSGMFRPEMLRPMGLPDGVNVLGWGLSLERPTMIRY
;
A
#
# COMPACT_ATOMS: atom_id res chain seq x y z
N MET A 1 0.27 -34.18 43.03
CA MET A 1 -0.72 -33.46 43.86
C MET A 1 -0.52 -31.95 43.94
N GLN A 2 0.39 -31.31 43.17
CA GLN A 2 0.68 -29.87 43.25
C GLN A 2 0.09 -28.99 42.13
N SER A 3 -0.59 -29.55 41.12
CA SER A 3 -1.09 -28.76 39.97
C SER A 3 -2.51 -28.20 40.10
N ARG A 4 -3.24 -28.50 41.19
CA ARG A 4 -4.61 -27.98 41.43
C ARG A 4 -4.69 -26.78 42.38
N GLN A 5 -3.56 -26.37 42.99
CA GLN A 5 -3.55 -25.30 44.00
C GLN A 5 -3.40 -23.88 43.42
N VAL A 6 -2.93 -23.71 42.19
CA VAL A 6 -2.62 -22.38 41.61
C VAL A 6 -3.87 -21.69 41.01
N ASP A 7 -4.88 -22.47 40.65
CA ASP A 7 -6.05 -21.98 39.90
C ASP A 7 -7.09 -21.28 40.79
N TRP A 8 -7.29 -21.79 42.02
CA TRP A 8 -8.26 -21.18 42.95
C TRP A 8 -7.78 -19.85 43.53
N GLN A 9 -6.47 -19.66 43.72
CA GLN A 9 -5.91 -18.40 44.23
C GLN A 9 -6.12 -17.27 43.24
N SER A 10 -5.88 -17.53 41.95
CA SER A 10 -6.12 -16.56 40.88
C SER A 10 -7.60 -16.18 40.79
N GLY A 11 -8.50 -17.16 40.92
CA GLY A 11 -9.94 -16.93 40.97
C GLY A 11 -10.39 -16.10 42.19
N ILE A 12 -9.89 -16.42 43.39
CA ILE A 12 -10.18 -15.65 44.61
C ILE A 12 -9.61 -14.23 44.50
N GLN A 13 -8.40 -14.07 43.96
CA GLN A 13 -7.78 -12.77 43.81
C GLN A 13 -8.55 -11.87 42.85
N GLY A 14 -9.06 -12.41 41.73
CA GLY A 14 -9.97 -11.68 40.84
C GLY A 14 -11.25 -11.20 41.54
N VAL A 15 -11.84 -12.04 42.39
CA VAL A 15 -13.02 -11.66 43.20
C VAL A 15 -12.67 -10.60 44.24
N LEU A 16 -11.52 -10.71 44.91
CA LEU A 16 -11.06 -9.72 45.88
C LEU A 16 -10.78 -8.35 45.23
N TYR A 17 -10.22 -8.31 44.02
CA TYR A 17 -10.06 -7.06 43.26
C TYR A 17 -11.41 -6.42 42.93
N SER A 18 -12.41 -7.21 42.55
CA SER A 18 -13.77 -6.71 42.31
C SER A 18 -14.45 -6.18 43.58
N LEU A 19 -14.30 -6.87 44.72
CA LEU A 19 -14.84 -6.41 46.00
C LEU A 19 -14.11 -5.16 46.52
N SER A 20 -12.81 -5.04 46.24
CA SER A 20 -11.99 -3.87 46.57
C SER A 20 -12.37 -2.65 45.72
N SER A 21 -12.66 -2.82 44.42
CA SER A 21 -13.07 -1.71 43.54
C SER A 21 -14.43 -1.09 43.93
N HIS A 22 -15.24 -1.83 44.70
CA HIS A 22 -16.49 -1.36 45.30
C HIS A 22 -16.33 -0.94 46.78
N ASP A 23 -15.10 -0.78 47.29
CA ASP A 23 -14.78 -0.43 48.69
C ASP A 23 -15.39 -1.38 49.75
N MET A 24 -15.84 -2.58 49.35
CA MET A 24 -16.51 -3.55 50.22
C MET A 24 -15.55 -4.28 51.15
N ILE A 25 -14.26 -4.33 50.79
CA ILE A 25 -13.20 -4.92 51.60
C ILE A 25 -12.00 -3.98 51.67
N LYS A 26 -11.30 -4.00 52.80
CA LYS A 26 -9.96 -3.42 52.91
C LYS A 26 -8.97 -4.57 53.03
N SER A 27 -8.11 -4.74 52.04
CA SER A 27 -7.02 -5.70 52.06
C SER A 27 -5.71 -4.96 52.40
N PRO A 28 -5.21 -5.04 53.64
CA PRO A 28 -3.84 -4.63 53.91
C PRO A 28 -2.90 -5.60 53.17
N SER A 29 -2.11 -5.08 52.23
CA SER A 29 -1.03 -5.85 51.62
C SER A 29 0.03 -6.10 52.70
N HIS A 30 0.25 -7.36 53.02
CA HIS A 30 1.39 -7.80 53.81
C HIS A 30 2.22 -8.67 52.90
N ASP A 31 3.41 -8.20 52.57
CA ASP A 31 4.33 -8.91 51.70
C ASP A 31 5.15 -9.88 52.56
N GLU A 32 4.83 -11.17 52.50
CA GLU A 32 5.65 -12.20 53.12
C GLU A 32 6.75 -12.60 52.13
N ILE A 33 7.92 -12.00 52.29
CA ILE A 33 9.09 -12.26 51.43
C ILE A 33 9.70 -13.60 51.88
N SER A 34 9.55 -14.63 51.05
CA SER A 34 10.25 -15.91 51.22
C SER A 34 11.28 -16.10 50.12
N TYR A 35 12.50 -16.45 50.51
CA TYR A 35 13.58 -16.71 49.56
C TYR A 35 13.56 -18.20 49.18
N THR A 36 13.33 -18.49 47.91
CA THR A 36 13.46 -19.84 47.36
C THR A 36 14.54 -19.86 46.30
N LEU A 37 15.31 -20.95 46.25
CA LEU A 37 16.32 -21.13 45.22
C LEU A 37 15.63 -21.31 43.87
N THR A 38 16.07 -20.59 42.84
CA THR A 38 15.69 -20.89 41.46
C THR A 38 16.13 -22.31 41.08
N PRO A 39 15.53 -22.97 40.09
CA PRO A 39 15.93 -24.33 39.68
C PRO A 39 17.43 -24.46 39.38
N GLU A 40 18.02 -23.43 38.75
CA GLU A 40 19.45 -23.34 38.47
C GLU A 40 20.29 -23.08 39.73
N ALA A 41 19.79 -22.27 40.67
CA ALA A 41 20.46 -22.06 41.96
C ALA A 41 20.41 -23.31 42.85
N ALA A 42 19.30 -24.07 42.85
CA ALA A 42 19.20 -25.35 43.55
C ALA A 42 20.18 -26.39 42.98
N GLN A 43 20.35 -26.41 41.65
CA GLN A 43 21.35 -27.24 40.99
C GLN A 43 22.78 -26.78 41.30
N THR A 44 22.99 -25.47 41.45
CA THR A 44 24.28 -24.87 41.82
C THR A 44 24.65 -25.13 43.29
N VAL A 45 23.67 -25.12 44.20
CA VAL A 45 23.89 -25.46 45.62
C VAL A 45 24.19 -26.95 45.78
N SER A 46 23.55 -27.82 45.01
CA SER A 46 23.78 -29.28 45.08
C SER A 46 25.02 -29.77 44.34
N LYS A 47 25.42 -29.12 43.23
CA LYS A 47 26.53 -29.59 42.35
C LYS A 47 27.69 -28.60 42.24
N GLY A 48 27.68 -27.50 43.00
CA GLY A 48 28.63 -26.39 42.86
C GLY A 48 28.29 -25.48 41.66
N SER A 49 28.86 -24.28 41.61
CA SER A 49 28.65 -23.36 40.48
C SER A 49 29.18 -23.96 39.17
N TYR A 50 28.60 -23.58 38.04
CA TYR A 50 29.09 -24.04 36.74
C TYR A 50 30.55 -23.66 36.53
N LYS A 51 30.99 -22.49 37.03
CA LYS A 51 32.39 -22.07 37.04
C LYS A 51 33.27 -22.97 37.92
N ALA A 52 32.84 -23.34 39.13
CA ALA A 52 33.60 -24.26 40.00
C ALA A 52 33.68 -25.68 39.42
N ARG A 53 32.60 -26.14 38.77
CA ARG A 53 32.58 -27.42 38.04
C ARG A 53 33.54 -27.42 36.85
N LEU A 54 33.65 -26.30 36.13
CA LEU A 54 34.62 -26.11 35.05
C LEU A 54 36.05 -25.96 35.60
N TRP A 55 36.21 -25.31 36.75
CA TRP A 55 37.50 -25.02 37.39
C TRP A 55 38.20 -26.29 37.93
N ASN A 56 37.43 -27.27 38.43
CA ASN A 56 37.95 -28.58 38.84
C ASN A 56 38.51 -29.44 37.69
N VAL A 57 38.43 -28.95 36.44
CA VAL A 57 38.98 -29.61 35.24
C VAL A 57 40.33 -29.00 34.84
N PHE A 58 40.75 -27.87 35.41
CA PHE A 58 42.01 -27.18 35.06
C PHE A 58 43.07 -27.30 36.18
N PRO A 59 44.36 -27.59 35.86
CA PRO A 59 45.40 -27.75 36.87
C PRO A 59 45.84 -26.44 37.54
N VAL A 60 46.26 -26.59 38.80
CA VAL A 60 46.44 -25.57 39.85
C VAL A 60 47.70 -24.75 39.61
N ASP A 61 47.56 -23.46 39.24
CA ASP A 61 48.50 -22.40 39.65
C ASP A 61 47.96 -20.98 39.37
N SER A 62 48.23 -20.09 40.33
CA SER A 62 48.02 -18.63 40.39
C SER A 62 46.75 -18.09 41.07
N SER A 63 47.01 -17.12 41.95
CA SER A 63 46.30 -16.66 43.13
C SER A 63 45.55 -15.33 42.90
N ASP A 64 44.25 -15.31 43.20
CA ASP A 64 43.53 -14.29 44.00
C ASP A 64 42.02 -14.26 43.64
N GLY A 65 41.17 -14.36 44.68
CA GLY A 65 39.72 -14.55 44.57
C GLY A 65 38.89 -13.26 44.51
N LEU A 66 37.68 -13.35 43.95
CA LEU A 66 36.66 -12.30 43.96
C LEU A 66 35.63 -12.55 45.09
N THR A 67 35.30 -11.48 45.81
CA THR A 67 34.49 -11.44 47.05
C THR A 67 32.98 -11.67 46.84
N ILE A 68 32.31 -12.18 47.89
CA ILE A 68 30.91 -12.64 47.97
C ILE A 68 29.82 -11.61 47.61
N GLU A 69 30.14 -10.31 47.51
CA GLU A 69 29.12 -9.26 47.30
C GLU A 69 28.55 -9.19 45.87
N VAL A 70 29.27 -9.69 44.85
CA VAL A 70 28.74 -9.74 43.48
C VAL A 70 27.74 -10.90 43.28
N PHE A 71 27.79 -11.93 44.13
CA PHE A 71 26.90 -13.10 44.06
C PHE A 71 25.48 -12.81 44.59
N LYS A 72 25.31 -11.81 45.47
CA LYS A 72 23.99 -11.45 46.04
C LYS A 72 23.03 -10.80 45.03
N LYS A 73 23.48 -10.40 43.84
CA LYS A 73 22.65 -9.71 42.83
C LYS A 73 22.10 -10.59 41.70
N SER A 74 22.45 -11.88 41.61
CA SER A 74 22.05 -12.74 40.49
C SER A 74 21.07 -13.88 40.83
N CYS A 75 20.47 -13.88 42.02
CA CYS A 75 19.49 -14.90 42.43
C CYS A 75 18.35 -14.26 43.23
N GLN A 76 17.44 -13.57 42.56
CA GLN A 76 16.17 -13.17 43.16
C GLN A 76 15.06 -13.35 42.12
N SER A 77 14.12 -14.26 42.41
CA SER A 77 12.76 -14.14 41.89
C SER A 77 11.88 -13.87 43.09
N GLU A 78 11.35 -12.65 43.20
CA GLU A 78 10.34 -12.31 44.19
C GLU A 78 9.05 -13.07 43.85
N ARG A 79 8.49 -13.78 44.83
CA ARG A 79 7.09 -14.21 44.78
C ARG A 79 6.39 -13.61 45.99
N ASN A 80 5.52 -12.66 45.72
CA ASN A 80 4.67 -12.07 46.74
C ASN A 80 3.46 -12.98 46.95
N TRP A 81 3.34 -13.54 48.16
CA TRP A 81 2.15 -14.24 48.59
C TRP A 81 1.36 -13.30 49.50
N CYS A 82 0.14 -12.96 49.09
CA CYS A 82 -0.77 -12.17 49.92
C CYS A 82 -1.58 -13.15 50.79
N THR A 83 -1.24 -13.27 52.07
CA THR A 83 -1.81 -14.29 52.99
C THR A 83 -2.79 -13.73 54.03
N SER A 84 -3.04 -12.41 54.03
CA SER A 84 -3.93 -11.80 55.02
C SER A 84 -5.41 -12.02 54.67
N PRO A 85 -6.26 -12.45 55.63
CA PRO A 85 -7.68 -12.59 55.38
C PRO A 85 -8.31 -11.20 55.14
N PRO A 86 -9.14 -11.04 54.09
CA PRO A 86 -9.78 -9.77 53.79
C PRO A 86 -10.66 -9.32 54.96
N ARG A 87 -10.57 -8.04 55.33
CA ARG A 87 -11.45 -7.44 56.34
C ARG A 87 -12.60 -6.72 55.66
N LYS A 88 -13.78 -6.78 56.29
CA LYS A 88 -14.96 -6.02 55.85
C LYS A 88 -14.60 -4.54 55.78
N GLY A 89 -14.77 -3.96 54.61
CA GLY A 89 -14.60 -2.54 54.36
C GLY A 89 -15.80 -1.74 54.85
N PRO A 90 -15.73 -0.40 54.81
CA PRO A 90 -16.82 0.47 55.23
C PRO A 90 -18.10 0.31 54.39
N ALA A 91 -17.98 -0.19 53.14
CA ALA A 91 -19.11 -0.48 52.25
C ALA A 91 -19.51 -1.97 52.22
N PHE A 92 -19.09 -2.79 53.20
CA PHE A 92 -19.46 -4.21 53.24
C PHE A 92 -20.98 -4.39 53.40
N ALA A 93 -21.62 -4.99 52.40
CA ALA A 93 -23.04 -5.34 52.42
C ALA A 93 -23.23 -6.78 51.90
N LEU A 94 -24.25 -7.48 52.43
CA LEU A 94 -24.62 -8.83 51.97
C LEU A 94 -25.39 -8.81 50.63
N GLN A 95 -25.87 -7.65 50.23
CA GLN A 95 -26.53 -7.40 48.95
C GLN A 95 -25.74 -6.33 48.21
N VAL A 96 -25.42 -6.59 46.94
CA VAL A 96 -24.75 -5.61 46.07
C VAL A 96 -25.78 -4.57 45.67
N GLU A 97 -25.54 -3.32 46.06
CA GLU A 97 -26.38 -2.20 45.64
C GLU A 97 -26.27 -2.02 44.12
N LYS A 98 -27.42 -1.90 43.45
CA LYS A 98 -27.43 -1.68 42.00
C LYS A 98 -27.05 -0.24 41.72
N LEU A 99 -25.81 -0.03 41.27
CA LEU A 99 -25.32 1.28 40.84
C LEU A 99 -25.97 1.68 39.52
N GLU A 100 -26.29 2.97 39.39
CA GLU A 100 -26.78 3.54 38.12
C GLU A 100 -25.63 3.64 37.11
N THR A 101 -25.88 3.26 35.86
CA THR A 101 -24.86 3.27 34.79
C THR A 101 -24.78 4.60 34.08
N ASP A 102 -25.94 5.18 33.76
CA ASP A 102 -26.06 6.37 32.92
C ASP A 102 -27.01 7.39 33.55
N LEU A 103 -26.77 8.66 33.24
CA LEU A 103 -27.63 9.75 33.64
C LEU A 103 -28.89 9.75 32.75
N THR A 104 -30.07 9.69 33.35
CA THR A 104 -31.34 9.73 32.59
C THR A 104 -31.99 11.11 32.63
N ALA A 105 -32.79 11.42 31.60
CA ALA A 105 -33.54 12.68 31.54
C ALA A 105 -34.49 12.88 32.74
N GLN A 106 -35.08 11.80 33.28
CA GLN A 106 -35.94 11.85 34.46
C GLN A 106 -35.17 12.16 35.74
N MET A 107 -33.96 11.59 35.90
CA MET A 107 -33.10 11.90 37.05
C MET A 107 -32.70 13.37 37.06
N LEU A 108 -32.41 13.95 35.89
CA LEU A 108 -32.12 15.38 35.72
C LEU A 108 -33.32 16.24 36.16
N ALA A 109 -34.53 15.90 35.70
CA ALA A 109 -35.75 16.65 36.01
C ALA A 109 -36.13 16.59 37.49
N THR A 110 -35.91 15.45 38.16
CA THR A 110 -36.30 15.24 39.57
C THR A 110 -35.20 15.57 40.58
N GLY A 111 -33.96 15.79 40.11
CA GLY A 111 -32.79 15.99 40.98
C GLY A 111 -32.29 14.72 41.66
N ALA A 112 -32.83 13.54 41.30
CA ALA A 112 -32.46 12.25 41.89
C ALA A 112 -30.98 11.90 41.68
N TRP A 113 -30.36 12.40 40.61
CA TRP A 113 -28.93 12.18 40.32
C TRP A 113 -27.99 12.66 41.42
N LYS A 114 -28.39 13.64 42.25
CA LYS A 114 -27.54 14.19 43.33
C LYS A 114 -27.27 13.18 44.45
N LYS A 115 -28.13 12.17 44.60
CA LYS A 115 -28.05 11.17 45.67
C LYS A 115 -27.86 9.74 45.15
N ALA A 116 -27.95 9.53 43.83
CA ALA A 116 -27.81 8.22 43.22
C ALA A 116 -26.33 7.78 43.17
N PRO A 117 -26.00 6.54 43.57
CA PRO A 117 -24.65 6.02 43.45
C PRO A 117 -24.38 5.53 42.01
N PHE A 118 -23.41 6.14 41.33
CA PHE A 118 -23.05 5.80 39.95
C PHE A 118 -21.87 4.83 39.88
N LYS A 119 -21.91 3.94 38.89
CA LYS A 119 -20.77 3.09 38.55
C LYS A 119 -19.63 3.95 38.00
N LYS A 120 -18.39 3.73 38.49
CA LYS A 120 -17.21 4.40 37.93
C LYS A 120 -17.02 4.00 36.47
N TYR A 121 -16.84 5.00 35.60
CA TYR A 121 -16.56 4.77 34.18
C TYR A 121 -15.14 4.20 34.00
N ASN A 122 -15.00 3.19 33.15
CA ASN A 122 -13.69 2.63 32.83
C ASN A 122 -13.05 3.45 31.71
N PHE A 123 -12.12 4.34 32.06
CA PHE A 123 -11.39 5.16 31.09
C PHE A 123 -10.32 4.39 30.31
N ASP A 124 -9.97 3.17 30.75
CA ASP A 124 -8.99 2.31 30.08
C ASP A 124 -9.63 1.43 28.98
N ALA A 125 -10.96 1.46 28.85
CA ALA A 125 -11.67 0.73 27.80
C ALA A 125 -11.75 1.56 26.51
N GLU A 126 -11.69 0.87 25.37
CA GLU A 126 -12.00 1.50 24.08
C GLU A 126 -13.47 1.97 24.07
N GLY A 127 -13.66 3.22 23.66
CA GLY A 127 -14.99 3.78 23.48
C GLY A 127 -15.75 3.14 22.33
N ALA A 128 -17.07 3.30 22.31
CA ALA A 128 -17.88 2.87 21.18
C ALA A 128 -17.52 3.70 19.94
N VAL A 129 -17.04 3.04 18.89
CA VAL A 129 -16.76 3.69 17.61
C VAL A 129 -18.11 4.07 16.97
N PRO A 130 -18.34 5.36 16.65
CA PRO A 130 -19.59 5.77 16.02
C PRO A 130 -19.67 5.17 14.60
N ALA A 131 -20.89 4.94 14.12
CA ALA A 131 -21.11 4.51 12.74
C ALA A 131 -20.61 5.61 11.77
N GLN A 132 -19.56 5.31 11.01
CA GLN A 132 -18.96 6.21 10.03
C GLN A 132 -19.03 5.62 8.63
N CYS A 133 -19.20 6.47 7.63
CA CYS A 133 -19.01 6.08 6.23
C CYS A 133 -17.51 6.08 5.91
N ALA A 134 -17.05 5.06 5.18
CA ALA A 134 -15.65 4.95 4.74
C ALA A 134 -15.55 5.07 3.21
N LEU A 135 -14.57 5.83 2.74
CA LEU A 135 -14.17 5.81 1.34
C LEU A 135 -13.24 4.62 1.09
N HIS A 136 -13.37 4.00 -0.08
CA HIS A 136 -12.50 2.91 -0.51
C HIS A 136 -11.02 3.39 -0.54
N PRO A 137 -10.06 2.69 0.09
CA PRO A 137 -8.66 3.13 0.16
C PRO A 137 -8.03 3.44 -1.20
N LEU A 138 -8.24 2.57 -2.19
CA LEU A 138 -7.76 2.78 -3.57
C LEU A 138 -8.27 4.11 -4.17
N LEU A 139 -9.52 4.49 -3.89
CA LEU A 139 -10.10 5.73 -4.40
C LEU A 139 -9.57 6.96 -3.66
N LYS A 140 -9.18 6.84 -2.39
CA LYS A 140 -8.47 7.90 -1.67
C LYS A 140 -7.12 8.18 -2.33
N VAL A 141 -6.35 7.12 -2.62
CA VAL A 141 -5.07 7.23 -3.32
C VAL A 141 -5.28 7.79 -4.73
N ARG A 142 -6.31 7.34 -5.46
CA ARG A 142 -6.69 7.91 -6.76
C ARG A 142 -6.84 9.42 -6.70
N GLU A 143 -7.55 9.93 -5.70
CA GLU A 143 -7.80 11.36 -5.55
C GLU A 143 -6.53 12.15 -5.20
N GLU A 144 -5.63 11.57 -4.40
CA GLU A 144 -4.32 12.16 -4.14
C GLU A 144 -3.47 12.27 -5.42
N PHE A 145 -3.43 11.22 -6.24
CA PHE A 145 -2.75 11.28 -7.55
C PHE A 145 -3.36 12.36 -8.45
N ARG A 146 -4.70 12.42 -8.56
CA ARG A 146 -5.39 13.46 -9.35
C ARG A 146 -5.00 14.86 -8.88
N LYS A 147 -4.95 15.08 -7.56
CA LYS A 147 -4.54 16.36 -6.99
C LYS A 147 -3.09 16.73 -7.35
N ILE A 148 -2.15 15.77 -7.28
CA ILE A 148 -0.75 15.99 -7.68
C ILE A 148 -0.66 16.43 -9.14
N PHE A 149 -1.40 15.77 -10.04
CA PHE A 149 -1.44 16.17 -11.45
C PHE A 149 -1.98 17.59 -11.64
N PHE A 150 -3.07 17.96 -10.96
CA PHE A 150 -3.62 19.32 -11.05
C PHE A 150 -2.65 20.38 -10.53
N GLU A 151 -1.95 20.12 -9.41
CA GLU A 151 -0.92 21.01 -8.88
C GLU A 151 0.25 21.20 -9.86
N MET A 152 0.52 20.21 -10.71
CA MET A 152 1.59 20.26 -11.72
C MET A 152 1.12 20.81 -13.08
N GLY A 153 -0.13 21.29 -13.15
CA GLY A 153 -0.71 21.92 -14.34
C GLY A 153 -1.16 20.93 -15.42
N PHE A 154 -1.47 19.69 -15.05
CA PHE A 154 -2.00 18.70 -15.98
C PHE A 154 -3.51 18.83 -16.14
N SER A 155 -4.00 18.55 -17.34
CA SER A 155 -5.42 18.42 -17.66
C SER A 155 -5.83 16.95 -17.75
N GLU A 156 -6.96 16.60 -17.14
CA GLU A 156 -7.45 15.23 -17.11
C GLU A 156 -8.06 14.85 -18.48
N MET A 157 -7.60 13.74 -19.05
CA MET A 157 -8.12 13.19 -20.30
C MET A 157 -9.40 12.39 -20.04
N PRO A 158 -10.40 12.47 -20.93
CA PRO A 158 -11.60 11.67 -20.82
C PRO A 158 -11.30 10.20 -21.13
N THR A 159 -11.57 9.32 -20.18
CA THR A 159 -11.35 7.87 -20.29
C THR A 159 -12.65 7.07 -20.36
N ASN A 160 -13.77 7.71 -20.71
CA ASN A 160 -15.15 7.21 -20.67
C ASN A 160 -15.49 6.07 -21.65
N ARG A 161 -14.53 5.21 -22.01
CA ARG A 161 -14.68 4.03 -22.87
C ARG A 161 -13.73 2.91 -22.43
N PHE A 162 -14.27 1.75 -22.06
CA PHE A 162 -13.45 0.56 -21.77
C PHE A 162 -13.07 -0.21 -23.03
N VAL A 163 -13.93 -0.16 -24.04
CA VAL A 163 -13.70 -0.80 -25.34
C VAL A 163 -12.95 0.17 -26.24
N GLU A 164 -11.85 -0.29 -26.80
CA GLU A 164 -11.05 0.40 -27.80
C GLU A 164 -10.95 -0.44 -29.08
N SER A 165 -10.67 0.20 -30.21
CA SER A 165 -10.22 -0.53 -31.39
C SER A 165 -8.75 -0.91 -31.24
N SER A 166 -8.35 -2.04 -31.84
CA SER A 166 -6.93 -2.42 -31.97
C SER A 166 -6.10 -1.32 -32.61
N PHE A 167 -6.73 -0.50 -33.47
CA PHE A 167 -6.12 0.72 -33.98
C PHE A 167 -5.63 1.66 -32.87
N TRP A 168 -6.53 2.12 -32.00
CA TRP A 168 -6.16 3.05 -30.92
C TRP A 168 -5.35 2.37 -29.82
N CYS A 169 -5.66 1.11 -29.52
CA CYS A 169 -4.99 0.38 -28.47
C CYS A 169 -3.55 0.00 -28.84
N PHE A 170 -3.22 -0.17 -30.12
CA PHE A 170 -1.92 -0.69 -30.51
C PHE A 170 -1.34 -0.04 -31.78
N ASP A 171 -2.07 0.01 -32.89
CA ASP A 171 -1.51 0.45 -34.18
C ASP A 171 -1.06 1.92 -34.14
N SER A 172 -1.89 2.80 -33.56
CA SER A 172 -1.61 4.23 -33.40
C SER A 172 -0.40 4.50 -32.50
N LEU A 173 -0.01 3.54 -31.67
CA LEU A 173 1.17 3.57 -30.81
C LEU A 173 2.42 3.05 -31.52
N PHE A 174 2.34 2.68 -32.80
CA PHE A 174 3.46 2.02 -33.48
C PHE A 174 3.84 0.65 -32.88
N VAL A 175 2.92 -0.04 -32.19
CA VAL A 175 3.12 -1.45 -31.80
C VAL A 175 2.89 -2.34 -33.03
N PRO A 176 3.74 -3.31 -33.40
CA PRO A 176 3.52 -4.13 -34.58
C PRO A 176 2.30 -5.06 -34.43
N GLN A 177 1.65 -5.43 -35.53
CA GLN A 177 0.45 -6.28 -35.49
C GLN A 177 0.71 -7.73 -35.04
N GLN A 178 1.94 -8.21 -35.23
CA GLN A 178 2.43 -9.52 -34.80
C GLN A 178 2.96 -9.52 -33.36
N HIS A 179 2.77 -8.44 -32.59
CA HIS A 179 3.26 -8.34 -31.23
C HIS A 179 2.50 -9.28 -30.29
N ALA A 180 3.22 -10.02 -29.43
CA ALA A 180 2.64 -11.01 -28.50
C ALA A 180 1.53 -10.43 -27.62
N ALA A 181 1.67 -9.20 -27.14
CA ALA A 181 0.62 -8.53 -26.36
C ALA A 181 -0.76 -8.44 -27.05
N ARG A 182 -0.84 -8.61 -28.38
CA ARG A 182 -2.09 -8.64 -29.16
C ARG A 182 -2.69 -10.03 -29.28
N ASP A 183 -2.06 -11.05 -28.71
CA ASP A 183 -2.56 -12.41 -28.73
C ASP A 183 -3.76 -12.55 -27.79
N MET A 184 -4.63 -13.52 -28.09
CA MET A 184 -5.79 -13.83 -27.24
C MET A 184 -5.42 -14.22 -25.82
N GLN A 185 -4.17 -14.65 -25.59
CA GLN A 185 -3.67 -14.99 -24.26
C GLN A 185 -3.38 -13.75 -23.40
N ASP A 186 -3.16 -12.58 -24.00
CA ASP A 186 -2.82 -11.35 -23.27
C ASP A 186 -3.93 -10.30 -23.32
N THR A 187 -4.76 -10.31 -24.37
CA THR A 187 -5.79 -9.30 -24.62
C THR A 187 -7.21 -9.89 -24.68
N PHE A 188 -8.15 -9.24 -24.00
CA PHE A 188 -9.57 -9.54 -24.14
C PHE A 188 -10.16 -8.92 -25.41
N PHE A 189 -10.49 -9.76 -26.38
CA PHE A 189 -11.19 -9.37 -27.61
C PHE A 189 -12.71 -9.34 -27.39
N ILE A 190 -13.37 -8.36 -28.01
CA ILE A 190 -14.83 -8.24 -27.96
C ILE A 190 -15.46 -9.19 -28.97
N ARG A 191 -16.41 -10.01 -28.50
CA ARG A 191 -17.19 -10.90 -29.36
C ARG A 191 -18.28 -10.15 -30.12
N ASP A 192 -18.97 -9.22 -29.45
CA ASP A 192 -20.08 -8.46 -30.00
C ASP A 192 -20.11 -7.03 -29.42
N PRO A 193 -19.97 -5.97 -30.25
CA PRO A 193 -19.61 -6.02 -31.66
C PRO A 193 -18.14 -6.45 -31.86
N PRO A 194 -17.80 -7.24 -32.90
CA PRO A 194 -16.43 -7.72 -33.10
C PRO A 194 -15.50 -6.69 -33.74
N ALA A 195 -16.05 -5.69 -34.43
CA ALA A 195 -15.31 -4.72 -35.22
C ALA A 195 -15.74 -3.27 -34.93
N ALA A 196 -14.76 -2.37 -34.98
CA ALA A 196 -14.94 -0.94 -34.82
C ALA A 196 -15.70 -0.35 -36.02
N ARG A 197 -16.65 0.54 -35.74
CA ARG A 197 -17.46 1.18 -36.79
C ARG A 197 -16.77 2.39 -37.44
N HIS A 198 -15.87 3.04 -36.71
CA HIS A 198 -15.26 4.29 -37.15
C HIS A 198 -13.79 4.33 -36.74
N ILE A 199 -12.92 4.49 -37.75
CA ILE A 199 -11.49 4.75 -37.60
C ILE A 199 -11.18 5.92 -38.54
N PRO A 200 -10.37 6.92 -38.15
CA PRO A 200 -10.03 8.02 -39.04
C PRO A 200 -9.18 7.49 -40.22
N GLU A 201 -9.78 7.39 -41.42
CA GLU A 201 -9.19 6.74 -42.58
C GLU A 201 -7.86 7.38 -43.01
N ASP A 202 -7.80 8.72 -43.06
CA ASP A 202 -6.58 9.44 -43.42
C ASP A 202 -5.42 9.14 -42.45
N TYR A 203 -5.73 8.99 -41.16
CA TYR A 203 -4.73 8.66 -40.15
C TYR A 203 -4.33 7.18 -40.25
N LEU A 204 -5.30 6.29 -40.47
CA LEU A 204 -5.05 4.87 -40.69
C LEU A 204 -4.13 4.62 -41.89
N GLU A 205 -4.31 5.34 -43.00
CA GLU A 205 -3.45 5.21 -44.17
C GLU A 205 -2.00 5.60 -43.83
N ARG A 206 -1.80 6.73 -43.14
CA ARG A 206 -0.46 7.16 -42.70
C ARG A 206 0.18 6.15 -41.74
N VAL A 207 -0.59 5.63 -40.78
CA VAL A 207 -0.12 4.58 -39.84
C VAL A 207 0.25 3.33 -40.61
N SER A 208 -0.61 2.83 -41.49
CA SER A 208 -0.37 1.64 -42.31
C SER A 208 0.93 1.77 -43.12
N ASN A 209 1.17 2.94 -43.74
CA ASN A 209 2.39 3.21 -44.49
C ASN A 209 3.63 3.21 -43.58
N VAL A 210 3.60 3.92 -42.44
CA VAL A 210 4.70 3.97 -41.48
C VAL A 210 5.05 2.58 -40.93
N HIS A 211 4.04 1.75 -40.65
CA HIS A 211 4.23 0.38 -40.15
C HIS A 211 4.81 -0.56 -41.21
N SER A 212 4.30 -0.50 -42.44
CA SER A 212 4.64 -1.47 -43.47
C SER A 212 5.93 -1.12 -44.21
N THR A 213 6.01 0.05 -44.82
CA THR A 213 7.12 0.45 -45.70
C THR A 213 8.11 1.40 -45.01
N GLY A 214 7.68 2.04 -43.92
CA GLY A 214 8.46 3.03 -43.20
C GLY A 214 8.25 4.45 -43.73
N SER A 215 8.42 5.43 -42.84
CA SER A 215 8.40 6.86 -43.15
C SER A 215 9.10 7.63 -42.03
N TYR A 216 9.26 8.94 -42.18
CA TYR A 216 9.82 9.84 -41.16
C TYR A 216 11.23 9.43 -40.67
N GLY A 217 12.05 8.88 -41.57
CA GLY A 217 13.40 8.39 -41.26
C GLY A 217 13.46 6.97 -40.69
N SER A 218 12.30 6.34 -40.44
CA SER A 218 12.19 4.95 -40.01
C SER A 218 12.01 4.01 -41.19
N THR A 219 12.47 2.76 -41.05
CA THR A 219 12.27 1.72 -42.07
C THR A 219 10.99 0.91 -41.87
N GLY A 220 10.17 1.27 -40.89
CA GLY A 220 8.97 0.51 -40.50
C GLY A 220 9.30 -0.90 -40.03
N TYR A 221 8.27 -1.73 -39.90
CA TYR A 221 8.37 -3.14 -39.55
C TYR A 221 8.53 -4.07 -40.75
N ARG A 222 8.38 -3.56 -41.99
CA ARG A 222 8.54 -4.35 -43.23
C ARG A 222 7.65 -5.60 -43.26
N ALA A 223 6.44 -5.44 -42.71
CA ALA A 223 5.45 -6.50 -42.56
C ALA A 223 4.10 -6.08 -43.16
N PRO A 224 3.25 -7.03 -43.59
CA PRO A 224 1.88 -6.75 -44.01
C PRO A 224 1.08 -6.10 -42.87
N PHE A 225 0.19 -5.18 -43.22
CA PHE A 225 -0.67 -4.46 -42.27
C PHE A 225 -2.16 -4.69 -42.60
N PRO A 226 -2.71 -5.89 -42.32
CA PRO A 226 -4.11 -6.20 -42.61
C PRO A 226 -5.10 -5.35 -41.78
N ARG A 227 -6.03 -4.69 -42.47
CA ARG A 227 -7.13 -3.91 -41.89
C ARG A 227 -8.01 -4.72 -40.94
N THR A 228 -8.19 -6.02 -41.20
CA THR A 228 -8.98 -6.93 -40.37
C THR A 228 -8.44 -7.10 -38.94
N VAL A 229 -7.15 -6.84 -38.71
CA VAL A 229 -6.56 -6.83 -37.36
C VAL A 229 -6.84 -5.50 -36.66
N THR A 230 -6.70 -4.40 -37.39
CA THR A 230 -6.90 -3.02 -36.93
C THR A 230 -8.34 -2.74 -36.46
N GLU A 231 -9.32 -3.34 -37.15
CA GLU A 231 -10.74 -3.13 -36.85
C GLU A 231 -11.23 -3.90 -35.63
N LYS A 232 -10.50 -4.92 -35.15
CA LYS A 232 -10.93 -5.70 -33.98
C LYS A 232 -11.14 -4.80 -32.76
N LEU A 233 -12.19 -5.08 -32.00
CA LEU A 233 -12.43 -4.41 -30.73
C LEU A 233 -11.80 -5.21 -29.58
N VAL A 234 -11.22 -4.49 -28.62
CA VAL A 234 -10.58 -5.03 -27.42
C VAL A 234 -11.03 -4.27 -26.19
N LEU A 235 -10.97 -4.90 -25.02
CA LEU A 235 -10.92 -4.15 -23.78
C LEU A 235 -9.53 -3.50 -23.68
N ARG A 236 -9.47 -2.21 -23.38
CA ARG A 236 -8.20 -1.47 -23.35
C ARG A 236 -7.20 -2.12 -22.39
N THR A 237 -6.01 -2.39 -22.88
CA THR A 237 -4.94 -3.06 -22.13
C THR A 237 -4.08 -2.11 -21.31
N HIS A 238 -4.10 -0.82 -21.69
CA HIS A 238 -3.40 0.28 -21.04
C HIS A 238 -4.07 1.62 -21.40
N THR A 239 -3.90 2.64 -20.56
CA THR A 239 -4.46 3.98 -20.79
C THR A 239 -3.76 4.75 -21.91
N THR A 240 -2.64 4.24 -22.43
CA THR A 240 -1.89 4.84 -23.57
C THR A 240 -2.72 4.94 -24.84
N ALA A 241 -3.75 4.11 -25.00
CA ALA A 241 -4.73 4.25 -26.07
C ALA A 241 -5.48 5.60 -26.01
N VAL A 242 -5.81 6.06 -24.80
CA VAL A 242 -6.44 7.36 -24.55
C VAL A 242 -5.45 8.48 -24.88
N SER A 243 -4.20 8.33 -24.47
CA SER A 243 -3.12 9.27 -24.79
C SER A 243 -2.92 9.42 -26.30
N ALA A 244 -2.90 8.32 -27.06
CA ALA A 244 -2.81 8.38 -28.52
C ALA A 244 -3.98 9.15 -29.14
N ALA A 245 -5.21 8.85 -28.70
CA ALA A 245 -6.41 9.53 -29.18
C ALA A 245 -6.39 11.04 -28.85
N MET A 246 -5.90 11.41 -27.66
CA MET A 246 -5.78 12.80 -27.24
C MET A 246 -4.65 13.54 -27.96
N LEU A 247 -3.49 12.91 -28.16
CA LEU A 247 -2.38 13.46 -28.95
C LEU A 247 -2.80 13.71 -30.40
N TYR A 248 -3.50 12.77 -31.02
CA TYR A 248 -4.09 12.96 -32.34
C TYR A 248 -5.07 14.13 -32.36
N LYS A 249 -5.93 14.25 -31.35
CA LYS A 249 -6.90 15.35 -31.24
C LYS A 249 -6.20 16.72 -31.13
N ILE A 250 -5.19 16.88 -30.28
CA ILE A 250 -4.49 18.16 -30.10
C ILE A 250 -3.58 18.50 -31.30
N ALA A 251 -3.11 17.51 -32.04
CA ALA A 251 -2.36 17.72 -33.27
C ALA A 251 -3.26 18.35 -34.37
N ASN A 252 -4.53 17.99 -34.39
CA ASN A 252 -5.50 18.38 -35.43
C ASN A 252 -6.56 19.38 -34.92
N GLN A 253 -6.31 20.03 -33.78
CA GLN A 253 -7.25 21.00 -33.21
C GLN A 253 -7.23 22.32 -34.00
N GLU A 254 -8.33 23.06 -33.90
CA GLU A 254 -8.42 24.41 -34.47
C GLU A 254 -7.38 25.34 -33.83
N GLY A 255 -6.66 26.09 -34.67
CA GLY A 255 -5.54 26.92 -34.23
C GLY A 255 -4.20 26.19 -34.06
N GLY A 256 -4.13 24.91 -34.45
CA GLY A 256 -2.90 24.12 -34.49
C GLY A 256 -2.44 23.58 -33.13
N PHE A 257 -1.32 22.87 -33.14
CA PHE A 257 -0.74 22.29 -31.94
C PHE A 257 -0.40 23.37 -30.90
N ARG A 258 -0.70 23.07 -29.64
CA ARG A 258 -0.27 23.83 -28.47
C ARG A 258 0.32 22.86 -27.45
N PRO A 259 1.41 23.24 -26.75
CA PRO A 259 1.96 22.41 -25.69
C PRO A 259 0.90 22.00 -24.67
N ALA A 260 0.95 20.74 -24.24
CA ALA A 260 -0.07 20.16 -23.38
C ALA A 260 0.54 19.21 -22.36
N LYS A 261 -0.02 19.26 -21.15
CA LYS A 261 0.23 18.30 -20.07
C LYS A 261 -1.08 17.57 -19.79
N LEU A 262 -1.10 16.29 -20.04
CA LEU A 262 -2.31 15.46 -20.02
C LEU A 262 -2.12 14.28 -19.07
N PHE A 263 -3.16 13.90 -18.34
CA PHE A 263 -3.10 12.72 -17.48
C PHE A 263 -4.42 11.95 -17.48
N SER A 264 -4.37 10.69 -17.10
CA SER A 264 -5.57 9.90 -16.84
C SER A 264 -5.32 8.87 -15.75
N ILE A 265 -6.38 8.51 -15.03
CA ILE A 265 -6.36 7.41 -14.08
C ILE A 265 -7.62 6.58 -14.30
N ASP A 266 -7.46 5.40 -14.90
CA ASP A 266 -8.61 4.55 -15.18
C ASP A 266 -8.25 3.08 -15.26
N ARG A 267 -9.28 2.24 -15.24
CA ARG A 267 -9.19 0.79 -15.27
C ARG A 267 -8.83 0.29 -16.67
N VAL A 268 -7.91 -0.67 -16.68
CA VAL A 268 -7.40 -1.41 -17.84
C VAL A 268 -7.56 -2.91 -17.60
N PHE A 269 -7.53 -3.69 -18.68
CA PHE A 269 -7.86 -5.11 -18.67
C PHE A 269 -6.77 -5.92 -19.37
N ARG A 270 -6.28 -6.97 -18.73
CA ARG A 270 -5.29 -7.89 -19.30
C ARG A 270 -5.74 -9.32 -19.08
N ASN A 271 -5.65 -10.14 -20.12
CA ASN A 271 -6.05 -11.55 -20.05
C ASN A 271 -4.96 -12.43 -19.42
N GLU A 272 -4.26 -11.92 -18.42
CA GLU A 272 -3.23 -12.68 -17.72
C GLU A 272 -3.88 -13.61 -16.69
N ALA A 273 -3.20 -14.74 -16.41
CA ALA A 273 -3.66 -15.66 -15.37
C ALA A 273 -3.69 -14.95 -14.02
N VAL A 274 -4.88 -14.87 -13.41
CA VAL A 274 -5.07 -14.20 -12.12
C VAL A 274 -4.28 -14.93 -11.04
N HIS A 275 -3.41 -14.21 -10.36
CA HIS A 275 -2.68 -14.70 -9.20
C HIS A 275 -2.50 -13.58 -8.17
N ALA A 276 -1.88 -13.88 -7.02
CA ALA A 276 -1.83 -12.99 -5.87
C ALA A 276 -1.30 -11.56 -6.16
N THR A 277 -0.55 -11.38 -7.25
CA THR A 277 0.06 -10.09 -7.65
C THR A 277 -0.46 -9.53 -8.97
N HIS A 278 -1.24 -10.28 -9.75
CA HIS A 278 -1.74 -9.85 -11.05
C HIS A 278 -3.24 -10.09 -11.15
N LEU A 279 -3.98 -8.99 -11.32
CA LEU A 279 -5.42 -8.98 -11.53
C LEU A 279 -5.72 -8.83 -13.03
N ALA A 280 -6.81 -9.44 -13.47
CA ALA A 280 -7.29 -9.29 -14.85
C ALA A 280 -7.73 -7.85 -15.16
N GLU A 281 -8.07 -7.07 -14.13
CA GLU A 281 -8.36 -5.65 -14.23
C GLU A 281 -7.71 -4.88 -13.08
N PHE A 282 -7.14 -3.71 -13.39
CA PHE A 282 -6.49 -2.83 -12.43
C PHE A 282 -6.46 -1.38 -12.96
N HIS A 283 -6.12 -0.40 -12.12
CA HIS A 283 -6.08 1.00 -12.51
C HIS A 283 -4.67 1.41 -12.92
N GLN A 284 -4.57 1.97 -14.13
CA GLN A 284 -3.35 2.58 -14.61
C GLN A 284 -3.45 4.09 -14.47
N VAL A 285 -2.44 4.67 -13.84
CA VAL A 285 -2.15 6.11 -13.83
C VAL A 285 -1.21 6.37 -14.99
N GLU A 286 -1.54 7.32 -15.86
CA GLU A 286 -0.68 7.72 -16.97
C GLU A 286 -0.61 9.23 -17.10
N GLY A 287 0.58 9.75 -17.39
CA GLY A 287 0.81 11.15 -17.71
C GLY A 287 1.58 11.29 -19.02
N VAL A 288 1.29 12.39 -19.73
CA VAL A 288 1.89 12.74 -21.01
C VAL A 288 2.19 14.24 -21.05
N VAL A 289 3.38 14.60 -21.53
CA VAL A 289 3.78 16.00 -21.76
C VAL A 289 4.21 16.14 -23.22
N ALA A 290 3.50 16.95 -23.99
CA ALA A 290 3.80 17.27 -25.37
C ALA A 290 4.26 18.72 -25.48
N ASP A 291 5.48 18.96 -25.95
CA ASP A 291 6.05 20.30 -26.09
C ASP A 291 7.21 20.29 -27.10
N TYR A 292 7.71 21.47 -27.46
CA TYR A 292 8.82 21.65 -28.38
C TYR A 292 10.16 21.37 -27.71
N ASN A 293 10.98 20.55 -28.37
CA ASN A 293 12.38 20.29 -28.03
C ASN A 293 12.62 19.73 -26.62
N ILE A 294 11.60 19.12 -26.00
CA ILE A 294 11.77 18.39 -24.74
C ILE A 294 12.57 17.11 -24.96
N THR A 295 13.33 16.75 -23.93
CA THR A 295 14.38 15.72 -23.96
C THR A 295 14.18 14.68 -22.86
N LEU A 296 14.99 13.62 -22.90
CA LEU A 296 15.03 12.63 -21.81
C LEU A 296 15.40 13.25 -20.46
N GLY A 297 16.20 14.32 -20.45
CA GLY A 297 16.56 15.04 -19.22
C GLY A 297 15.35 15.68 -18.57
N ASP A 298 14.43 16.23 -19.37
CA ASP A 298 13.18 16.82 -18.89
C ASP A 298 12.26 15.75 -18.28
N LEU A 299 12.21 14.55 -18.89
CA LEU A 299 11.48 13.41 -18.33
C LEU A 299 12.05 13.02 -16.96
N ILE A 300 13.36 12.85 -16.85
CA ILE A 300 14.02 12.47 -15.59
C ILE A 300 13.78 13.53 -14.51
N GLY A 301 13.98 14.81 -14.84
CA GLY A 301 13.74 15.92 -13.90
C GLY A 301 12.28 16.00 -13.47
N PHE A 302 11.35 15.83 -14.41
CA PHE A 302 9.93 15.76 -14.10
C PHE A 302 9.60 14.60 -13.15
N MET A 303 10.11 13.40 -13.40
CA MET A 303 9.85 12.23 -12.56
C MET A 303 10.34 12.44 -11.13
N GLN A 304 11.51 13.06 -10.95
CA GLN A 304 12.02 13.41 -9.62
C GLN A 304 11.06 14.32 -8.86
N ILE A 305 10.50 15.34 -9.53
CA ILE A 305 9.52 16.25 -8.92
C ILE A 305 8.21 15.51 -8.62
N PHE A 306 7.68 14.76 -9.59
CA PHE A 306 6.43 14.02 -9.45
C PHE A 306 6.46 13.03 -8.27
N PHE A 307 7.50 12.19 -8.19
CA PHE A 307 7.64 11.23 -7.09
C PHE A 307 7.96 11.88 -5.74
N SER A 308 8.68 13.02 -5.72
CA SER A 308 8.92 13.76 -4.47
C SER A 308 7.60 14.24 -3.81
N LYS A 309 6.60 14.62 -4.60
CA LYS A 309 5.26 14.99 -4.11
C LYS A 309 4.51 13.82 -3.46
N MET A 310 4.90 12.59 -3.78
CA MET A 310 4.39 11.36 -3.16
C MET A 310 5.25 10.89 -1.99
N GLY A 311 6.28 11.65 -1.60
CA GLY A 311 7.23 11.27 -0.55
C GLY A 311 8.23 10.19 -0.99
N VAL A 312 8.39 9.97 -2.30
CA VAL A 312 9.33 8.99 -2.86
C VAL A 312 10.56 9.71 -3.39
N THR A 313 11.72 9.43 -2.79
CA THR A 313 13.03 9.98 -3.17
C THR A 313 13.95 8.92 -3.77
N ASP A 314 15.18 9.32 -4.10
CA ASP A 314 16.26 8.41 -4.53
C ASP A 314 15.93 7.57 -5.77
N LEU A 315 15.32 8.22 -6.77
CA LEU A 315 14.98 7.58 -8.03
C LEU A 315 16.23 7.07 -8.78
N ARG A 316 16.11 5.86 -9.32
CA ARG A 316 17.06 5.26 -10.26
C ARG A 316 16.33 4.93 -11.55
N PHE A 317 16.99 5.14 -12.67
CA PHE A 317 16.43 4.90 -14.00
C PHE A 317 17.22 3.78 -14.67
N LYS A 318 16.51 2.81 -15.23
CA LYS A 318 17.10 1.68 -15.95
C LYS A 318 16.58 1.70 -17.38
N PRO A 319 17.45 1.63 -18.40
CA PRO A 319 17.01 1.47 -19.78
C PRO A 319 16.07 0.27 -19.94
N ALA A 320 14.97 0.50 -20.65
CA ALA A 320 13.94 -0.48 -20.90
C ALA A 320 13.57 -0.50 -22.38
N TYR A 321 12.57 -1.31 -22.73
CA TYR A 321 12.01 -1.36 -24.07
C TYR A 321 10.49 -1.30 -23.97
N ASP A 322 9.90 -0.28 -24.59
CA ASP A 322 8.50 -0.28 -24.96
C ASP A 322 8.40 0.03 -26.46
N PRO A 323 7.51 -0.63 -27.22
CA PRO A 323 7.46 -0.48 -28.68
C PRO A 323 7.19 0.97 -29.14
N TYR A 324 6.53 1.75 -28.29
CA TYR A 324 6.07 3.11 -28.59
C TYR A 324 6.98 4.21 -28.04
N THR A 325 8.07 3.87 -27.32
CA THR A 325 9.03 4.86 -26.80
C THR A 325 10.48 4.57 -27.19
N GLU A 326 11.21 5.62 -27.52
CA GLU A 326 12.66 5.60 -27.71
C GLU A 326 13.25 6.98 -27.37
N PRO A 327 14.05 7.11 -26.30
CA PRO A 327 14.43 6.10 -25.31
C PRO A 327 13.30 5.74 -24.30
N SER A 328 13.42 4.56 -23.67
CA SER A 328 12.53 4.07 -22.61
C SER A 328 13.28 3.80 -21.30
N LEU A 329 12.64 4.07 -20.17
CA LEU A 329 13.20 4.00 -18.82
C LEU A 329 12.19 3.41 -17.82
N GLU A 330 12.57 2.30 -17.19
CA GLU A 330 11.97 1.85 -15.93
C GLU A 330 12.46 2.74 -14.77
N ILE A 331 11.55 3.05 -13.85
CA ILE A 331 11.80 3.90 -12.68
C ILE A 331 11.79 3.03 -11.43
N PHE A 332 12.86 3.13 -10.64
CA PHE A 332 13.04 2.42 -9.39
C PHE A 332 13.20 3.40 -8.23
N SER A 333 12.76 3.00 -7.04
CA SER A 333 13.05 3.69 -5.77
C SER A 333 13.41 2.66 -4.69
N TYR A 334 13.58 3.12 -3.44
CA TYR A 334 13.94 2.41 -2.20
C TYR A 334 13.71 0.88 -2.23
N HIS A 335 14.72 0.10 -1.80
CA HIS A 335 14.82 -1.36 -1.98
C HIS A 335 14.88 -1.88 -3.43
N LYS A 336 15.15 -1.02 -4.43
CA LYS A 336 15.22 -1.39 -5.86
C LYS A 336 13.90 -1.97 -6.38
N VAL A 337 12.78 -1.44 -5.90
CA VAL A 337 11.44 -1.82 -6.37
C VAL A 337 11.07 -0.93 -7.56
N GLU A 338 10.55 -1.54 -8.62
CA GLU A 338 10.02 -0.84 -9.78
C GLU A 338 8.71 -0.12 -9.41
N ILE A 339 8.69 1.19 -9.64
CA ILE A 339 7.57 2.08 -9.27
C ILE A 339 6.86 2.69 -10.48
N GLY A 340 7.41 2.51 -11.68
CA GLY A 340 6.79 2.97 -12.92
C GLY A 340 7.64 2.70 -14.15
N ASN A 341 7.04 2.91 -15.32
CA ASN A 341 7.72 2.88 -16.62
C ASN A 341 7.47 4.21 -17.35
N SER A 342 8.40 4.65 -18.18
CA SER A 342 8.40 5.93 -18.86
C SER A 342 9.23 5.92 -20.13
N GLY A 343 9.03 6.91 -20.99
CA GLY A 343 9.87 7.08 -22.18
C GLY A 343 9.48 8.29 -23.00
N MET A 344 10.19 8.47 -24.12
CA MET A 344 9.85 9.47 -25.13
C MET A 344 9.13 8.81 -26.29
N PHE A 345 7.92 9.24 -26.64
CA PHE A 345 7.17 8.61 -27.72
C PHE A 345 7.90 8.73 -29.05
N ARG A 346 7.89 7.62 -29.78
CA ARG A 346 8.59 7.47 -31.05
C ARG A 346 8.07 8.43 -32.12
N PRO A 347 8.95 8.96 -33.00
CA PRO A 347 8.50 9.74 -34.15
C PRO A 347 7.51 8.98 -35.04
N GLU A 348 7.66 7.66 -35.19
CA GLU A 348 6.75 6.84 -35.98
C GLU A 348 5.32 6.76 -35.42
N MET A 349 5.17 6.98 -34.11
CA MET A 349 3.86 7.16 -33.47
C MET A 349 3.36 8.59 -33.67
N LEU A 350 4.20 9.60 -33.42
CA LEU A 350 3.78 11.01 -33.32
C LEU A 350 3.58 11.70 -34.68
N ARG A 351 4.50 11.50 -35.63
CA ARG A 351 4.50 12.18 -36.93
C ARG A 351 3.25 11.86 -37.78
N PRO A 352 2.77 10.60 -37.90
CA PRO A 352 1.54 10.35 -38.66
C PRO A 352 0.29 10.95 -37.99
N MET A 353 0.33 11.33 -36.71
CA MET A 353 -0.77 12.06 -36.08
C MET A 353 -0.93 13.49 -36.62
N GLY A 354 0.13 14.06 -37.21
CA GLY A 354 0.18 15.45 -37.67
C GLY A 354 0.85 16.41 -36.69
N LEU A 355 1.55 15.90 -35.67
CA LEU A 355 2.31 16.76 -34.75
C LEU A 355 3.47 17.46 -35.48
N PRO A 356 3.66 18.77 -35.28
CA PRO A 356 4.65 19.54 -36.03
C PRO A 356 6.08 19.14 -35.66
N ASP A 357 7.01 19.42 -36.58
CA ASP A 357 8.43 19.17 -36.36
C ASP A 357 8.94 19.90 -35.11
N GLY A 358 9.88 19.27 -34.40
CA GLY A 358 10.39 19.75 -33.12
C GLY A 358 9.50 19.45 -31.91
N VAL A 359 8.23 19.04 -32.10
CA VAL A 359 7.42 18.52 -30.98
C VAL A 359 7.88 17.11 -30.65
N ASN A 360 8.15 16.91 -29.36
CA ASN A 360 8.40 15.62 -28.73
C ASN A 360 7.37 15.40 -27.62
N VAL A 361 7.18 14.14 -27.25
CA VAL A 361 6.21 13.79 -26.22
C VAL A 361 6.83 12.83 -25.22
N LEU A 362 6.74 13.18 -23.94
CA LEU A 362 7.12 12.33 -22.81
C LEU A 362 5.88 11.57 -22.35
N GLY A 363 6.02 10.28 -22.06
CA GLY A 363 4.95 9.45 -21.49
C GLY A 363 5.47 8.65 -20.30
N TRP A 364 4.62 8.45 -19.30
CA TRP A 364 4.91 7.55 -18.17
C TRP A 364 3.64 6.99 -17.59
N GLY A 365 3.75 5.79 -17.01
CA GLY A 365 2.66 5.14 -16.33
C GLY A 365 3.10 4.32 -15.14
N LEU A 366 2.16 4.13 -14.22
CA LEU A 366 2.30 3.27 -13.05
C LEU A 366 0.92 2.71 -12.65
N SER A 367 0.90 1.55 -12.00
CA SER A 367 -0.33 1.00 -11.42
C SER A 367 -0.68 1.75 -10.14
N LEU A 368 -1.97 2.02 -9.93
CA LEU A 368 -2.47 2.63 -8.70
C LEU A 368 -2.46 1.65 -7.51
N GLU A 369 -2.62 0.35 -7.79
CA GLU A 369 -2.68 -0.71 -6.80
C GLU A 369 -1.35 -0.88 -6.06
N ARG A 370 -0.21 -0.89 -6.78
CA ARG A 370 1.12 -1.04 -6.16
C ARG A 370 1.41 -0.01 -5.04
N PRO A 371 1.32 1.31 -5.27
CA PRO A 371 1.55 2.30 -4.21
C PRO A 371 0.50 2.21 -3.10
N THR A 372 -0.73 1.81 -3.43
CA THR A 372 -1.79 1.62 -2.42
C THR A 372 -1.44 0.46 -1.47
N MET A 373 -0.96 -0.66 -2.00
CA MET A 373 -0.55 -1.83 -1.19
C MET A 373 0.71 -1.61 -0.35
N ILE A 374 1.57 -0.66 -0.73
CA ILE A 374 2.77 -0.32 0.06
C ILE A 374 2.41 0.62 1.22
N ARG A 375 1.40 1.46 1.04
CA ARG A 375 1.03 2.51 2.01
C ARG A 375 0.05 2.06 3.08
N TYR A 376 -0.85 1.14 2.74
CA TYR A 376 -1.86 0.56 3.63
C TYR A 376 -1.50 -0.90 3.92
#